data_AF-A0A3M1P093-F1
#
_entry.id   AF-A0A3M1P093-F1
#
_cell.length_a   1.000
_cell.length_b   1.000
_cell.length_c   1.000
_cell.angle_alpha   90.00
_cell.angle_beta   90.00
_cell.angle_gamma   90.00
#
_symmetry.space_group_name_H-M   'P 1'
#
loop_
_entity.id
_entity.type
_entity.pdbx_description
1 polymer ?
#
loop_
_entity_poly.entity_id
_entity_poly.type
_entity_poly.pdbx_seq_one_letter_code
_entity_poly.pdbx_strand_id
1 'polypeptide(L)' 'MSRRFYESFEQARSECPPGSSVAGTVTHSGKPLYFVVRAEDPDSKVRELAFEAREGRPMTALEKTLLRIAEERNAERG' A
#
# COMPACT_ATOMS: atom_id res chain seq x y z
N MET A 1 -3.42 -10.64 -11.03
CA MET A 1 -4.14 -9.49 -10.42
C MET A 1 -5.54 -9.45 -11.02
N SER A 2 -6.61 -9.29 -10.23
CA SER A 2 -7.96 -9.22 -10.82
C SER A 2 -8.17 -7.87 -11.50
N ARG A 3 -8.97 -7.83 -12.57
CA ARG A 3 -9.25 -6.59 -13.34
C ARG A 3 -9.69 -5.42 -12.46
N ARG A 4 -10.47 -5.69 -11.42
CA ARG A 4 -10.94 -4.68 -10.45
C ARG A 4 -9.81 -4.06 -9.63
N PHE A 5 -8.78 -4.82 -9.26
CA PHE A 5 -7.62 -4.28 -8.54
C PHE A 5 -6.81 -3.33 -9.42
N TYR A 6 -6.70 -3.66 -10.70
CA TYR A 6 -6.00 -2.84 -11.67
C TYR A 6 -6.74 -1.54 -11.98
N GLU A 7 -8.05 -1.61 -12.24
CA GLU A 7 -8.89 -0.43 -12.52
C GLU A 7 -8.91 0.56 -11.34
N SER A 8 -9.04 0.05 -10.11
CA SER A 8 -9.01 0.91 -8.90
C SER A 8 -7.63 1.52 -8.64
N PHE A 9 -6.54 0.81 -8.99
CA PHE A 9 -5.19 1.37 -8.90
C PHE A 9 -4.96 2.49 -9.94
N GLU A 10 -5.34 2.25 -11.19
CA GLU A 10 -5.17 3.26 -12.25
C GLU A 10 -5.99 4.52 -11.97
N GLN A 11 -7.18 4.39 -11.37
CA GLN A 11 -7.95 5.53 -10.91
C GLN A 11 -7.22 6.30 -9.80
N ALA A 12 -6.73 5.61 -8.76
CA ALA A 12 -5.99 6.27 -7.69
C ALA A 12 -4.71 6.96 -8.20
N ARG A 13 -4.08 6.37 -9.23
CA ARG A 13 -2.90 6.91 -9.90
C ARG A 13 -3.21 8.12 -10.77
N SER A 14 -4.34 8.15 -11.48
CA SER A 14 -4.71 9.31 -12.31
C SER A 14 -5.06 10.55 -11.48
N GLU A 15 -5.54 10.34 -10.25
CA GLU A 15 -5.84 11.39 -9.27
C GLU A 15 -4.61 11.76 -8.41
N CYS A 16 -3.48 11.06 -8.57
CA CYS A 16 -2.28 11.26 -7.76
C CYS A 16 -1.56 12.57 -8.16
N PRO A 17 -1.37 13.52 -7.22
CA PRO A 17 -0.66 14.76 -7.50
C PRO A 17 0.80 14.54 -7.89
N PRO A 18 1.41 15.46 -8.67
CA PRO A 18 2.85 15.47 -8.92
C PRO A 18 3.66 15.47 -7.61
N GLY A 19 4.76 14.72 -7.58
CA GLY A 19 5.60 14.57 -6.38
C GLY A 19 5.02 13.64 -5.30
N SER A 20 3.88 12.99 -5.58
CA SER A 20 3.28 11.99 -4.71
C SER A 20 3.32 10.60 -5.35
N SER A 21 3.14 9.57 -4.53
CA SER A 21 3.02 8.17 -4.92
C SER A 21 1.72 7.58 -4.39
N VAL A 22 1.23 6.55 -5.06
CA VAL A 22 0.07 5.78 -4.59
C VAL A 22 0.58 4.61 -3.77
N ALA A 23 0.16 4.57 -2.50
CA ALA A 23 0.32 3.41 -1.64
C ALA A 23 -1.00 2.63 -1.59
N GLY A 24 -0.91 1.33 -1.27
CA GLY A 24 -2.07 0.44 -1.26
C GLY A 24 -2.06 -0.53 -0.09
N THR A 25 -3.26 -0.88 0.38
CA THR A 25 -3.53 -1.93 1.36
C THR A 25 -4.81 -2.67 0.96
N VAL A 26 -5.28 -3.60 1.80
CA VAL A 26 -6.54 -4.31 1.59
C VAL A 26 -7.42 -4.21 2.84
N THR A 27 -8.72 -4.07 2.63
CA THR A 27 -9.73 -4.22 3.69
C THR A 27 -9.76 -5.65 4.22
N HIS A 28 -10.43 -5.87 5.36
CA HIS A 28 -10.69 -7.22 5.86
C HIS A 28 -11.38 -8.13 4.83
N SER A 29 -12.29 -7.57 4.02
CA SER A 29 -12.99 -8.29 2.96
C SER A 29 -12.15 -8.57 1.70
N GLY A 30 -10.86 -8.21 1.72
CA GLY A 30 -9.95 -8.38 0.59
C GLY A 30 -10.14 -7.39 -0.56
N LYS A 31 -10.90 -6.30 -0.35
CA LYS A 31 -11.00 -5.20 -1.31
C LYS A 31 -9.75 -4.31 -1.24
N PRO A 32 -9.21 -3.85 -2.37
CA PRO A 32 -8.07 -2.93 -2.38
C PRO A 32 -8.49 -1.58 -1.82
N LEU A 33 -7.57 -0.94 -1.11
CA LEU A 33 -7.63 0.46 -0.71
C LEU A 33 -6.35 1.13 -1.19
N TYR A 34 -6.48 2.29 -1.81
CA TYR A 34 -5.35 3.09 -2.26
C TYR A 34 -5.43 4.47 -1.63
N PHE A 35 -4.28 5.03 -1.31
CA PHE A 35 -4.16 6.35 -0.73
C PHE A 35 -2.88 7.02 -1.24
N VAL A 36 -2.88 8.35 -1.25
CA VAL A 36 -1.77 9.14 -1.73
C VAL A 36 -0.79 9.38 -0.59
N VAL A 37 0.50 9.19 -0.85
CA VAL A 37 1.61 9.51 0.04
C VAL A 37 2.60 10.42 -0.67
N ARG A 38 3.28 11.31 0.03
CA ARG A 38 4.32 12.13 -0.60
C ARG A 38 5.58 11.28 -0.81
N ALA A 39 6.38 11.59 -1.82
CA ALA A 39 7.63 10.87 -2.07
C ALA A 39 8.60 10.95 -0.88
N GLU A 40 8.57 12.06 -0.16
CA GLU A 40 9.36 12.32 1.05
C GLU A 40 8.74 11.77 2.35
N ASP A 41 7.54 11.18 2.31
CA ASP A 41 6.97 10.57 3.50
C ASP A 41 7.77 9.31 3.89
N PRO A 42 8.16 9.15 5.17
CA PRO A 42 8.88 7.95 5.59
C PRO A 42 7.96 6.73 5.56
N ASP A 43 8.52 5.54 5.33
CA ASP A 43 7.80 4.26 5.33
C ASP A 43 6.95 4.04 6.60
N SER A 44 7.39 4.55 7.76
CA SER A 44 6.62 4.47 9.00
C SER A 44 5.27 5.16 8.89
N LYS A 45 5.23 6.35 8.27
CA LYS A 45 4.00 7.10 8.03
C LYS A 45 3.09 6.38 7.02
N VAL A 46 3.67 5.78 5.98
CA VAL A 46 2.91 4.95 5.01
C VAL A 46 2.25 3.77 5.73
N ARG A 47 2.94 3.13 6.69
CA ARG A 47 2.39 2.03 7.49
C ARG A 47 1.29 2.48 8.45
N GLU A 48 1.44 3.65 9.06
CA GLU A 48 0.39 4.26 9.91
C GLU A 48 -0.88 4.54 9.09
N LEU A 49 -0.75 5.19 7.92
CA LEU A 49 -1.88 5.41 7.01
C LEU A 49 -2.52 4.10 6.57
N ALA A 50 -1.71 3.07 6.27
CA ALA A 50 -2.23 1.74 5.94
C ALA A 50 -2.95 1.08 7.13
N PHE A 51 -2.56 1.38 8.36
CA PHE A 51 -3.21 0.87 9.57
C PHE A 51 -4.54 1.60 9.84
N GLU A 52 -4.56 2.92 9.72
CA GLU A 52 -5.78 3.73 9.79
C GLU A 52 -6.78 3.35 8.70
N ALA A 53 -6.33 3.17 7.46
CA ALA A 53 -7.16 2.72 6.34
C ALA A 53 -7.74 1.31 6.56
N ARG A 54 -7.15 0.51 7.44
CA ARG A 54 -7.65 -0.80 7.88
C ARG A 54 -8.49 -0.72 9.16
N GLU A 55 -8.96 0.47 9.53
CA GLU A 55 -9.78 0.71 10.72
C GLU A 55 -9.08 0.24 12.02
N GLY A 56 -7.75 0.43 12.08
CA GLY A 56 -6.95 0.05 13.25
C GLY A 56 -6.67 -1.45 13.35
N ARG A 57 -6.92 -2.23 12.29
CA ARG A 57 -6.57 -3.65 12.26
C ARG A 57 -5.07 -3.83 11.98
N PRO A 58 -4.33 -4.58 12.83
CA PRO A 58 -2.94 -4.90 12.58
C PRO A 58 -2.77 -5.87 11.42
N MET A 59 -1.58 -5.89 10.82
CA MET A 59 -1.21 -6.93 9.86
C MET A 59 -1.29 -8.32 10.48
N THR A 60 -1.87 -9.26 9.75
CA THR A 60 -1.81 -10.70 10.05
C THR A 60 -0.39 -11.23 9.91
N ALA A 61 -0.12 -12.41 10.49
CA ALA A 61 1.19 -13.07 10.36
C ALA A 61 1.59 -13.30 8.90
N LEU A 62 0.62 -13.66 8.04
CA LEU A 62 0.85 -13.84 6.61
C LEU A 62 1.25 -12.52 5.94
N GLU A 63 0.49 -11.44 6.17
CA GLU A 63 0.80 -10.12 5.59
C GLU A 63 2.16 -9.61 6.05
N LYS A 64 2.52 -9.81 7.32
CA LYS A 64 3.86 -9.47 7.84
C LYS A 64 4.97 -10.25 7.12
N THR A 65 4.72 -11.53 6.84
CA THR A 65 5.67 -12.39 6.12
C THR A 65 5.86 -11.93 4.68
N LEU A 66 4.76 -11.61 3.99
CA LEU A 66 4.81 -11.12 2.62
C LEU A 66 5.50 -9.75 2.52
N LEU A 67 5.25 -8.86 3.48
CA LEU A 67 5.94 -7.58 3.56
C LEU A 67 7.45 -7.77 3.72
N ARG A 68 7.88 -8.62 4.65
CA ARG A 68 9.31 -8.92 4.86
C ARG A 68 9.99 -9.43 3.57
N ILE A 69 9.35 -10.35 2.86
CA ILE A 69 9.87 -10.87 1.58
C ILE A 69 9.98 -9.74 0.53
N ALA A 70 9.00 -8.82 0.48
CA ALA A 70 9.05 -7.69 -0.44
C ALA A 70 10.17 -6.70 -0.10
N GLU A 71 10.37 -6.41 1.19
CA GLU A 71 11.46 -5.57 1.69
C GLU A 71 12.83 -6.17 1.36
N GLU A 72 13.02 -7.47 1.62
CA GLU A 72 14.24 -8.22 1.29
C GLU A 72 14.55 -8.14 -0.21
N ARG A 73 13.55 -8.36 -1.08
CA ARG A 73 13.73 -8.29 -2.54
C ARG A 73 14.01 -6.88 -3.06
N ASN A 74 13.49 -5.85 -2.41
CA ASN A 74 13.79 -4.47 -2.78
C ASN A 74 15.21 -4.08 -2.36
N ALA A 75 15.68 -4.56 -1.22
CA ALA A 75 17.06 -4.35 -0.77
C ALA A 75 18.09 -5.01 -1.70
N GLU A 76 17.75 -6.14 -2.34
CA GLU A 76 18.61 -6.81 -3.33
C GLU A 76 18.63 -6.11 -4.72
N ARG A 77 17.70 -5.18 -4.97
CA ARG A 77 17.57 -4.45 -6.25
C ARG A 77 18.15 -3.04 -6.24
N GLY A 78 18.53 -2.53 -5.07
CA GLY A 78 19.28 -1.28 -4.91
C GLY A 78 20.78 -1.51 -5.00
#